data_AF-A0A945WHS5-F1
#
_entry.id   AF-A0A945WHS5-F1
#
_cell.length_a   1.000
_cell.length_b   1.000
_cell.length_c   1.000
_cell.angle_alpha   90.00
_cell.angle_beta   90.00
_cell.angle_gamma   90.00
#
_symmetry.space_group_name_H-M   'P 1'
#
loop_
_entity.id
_entity.type
_entity.pdbx_description
1 polymer ?
#
loop_
_entity_poly.entity_id
_entity_poly.type
_entity_poly.pdbx_seq_one_letter_code
_entity_poly.pdbx_strand_id
1 'polypeptide(L)'
;MIFAPFSLYELIKNEPAPYKQDYMDDGWVASSYLVPDSNLALKNYRLKFSRHKVAEEQINSLTTKLCEISSRGVQVVCFRPPTTHQMRNLEDSLSGYDEITIKKNLQCSFVVWLDFKDSDFESYDGSHLDEKSARKLSREIGDQINAGFLPLLN
;
A
#
# COMPACT_ATOMS: atom_id res chain seq x y z
N MET A 1 17.63 22.79 -10.08
CA MET A 1 16.36 23.50 -9.85
C MET A 1 15.29 22.43 -9.81
N ILE A 2 14.81 22.06 -8.61
CA ILE A 2 13.81 21.00 -8.44
C ILE A 2 12.44 21.64 -8.71
N PHE A 3 11.74 21.16 -9.72
CA PHE A 3 10.37 21.57 -10.00
C PHE A 3 9.47 20.78 -9.05
N ALA A 4 9.14 21.35 -7.89
CA ALA A 4 8.14 20.76 -7.01
C ALA A 4 6.76 20.95 -7.68
N PRO A 5 5.99 19.88 -7.96
CA PRO A 5 4.71 20.00 -8.64
C PRO A 5 3.66 20.53 -7.67
N PHE A 6 3.56 21.86 -7.54
CA PHE A 6 2.48 22.48 -6.79
C PHE A 6 1.18 22.44 -7.60
N SER A 7 0.11 21.99 -6.96
CA SER A 7 -1.25 22.16 -7.47
C SER A 7 -1.67 23.63 -7.39
N LEU A 8 -2.60 24.05 -8.26
CA LEU A 8 -3.18 25.40 -8.21
C LEU A 8 -3.80 25.69 -6.83
N TYR A 9 -4.33 24.68 -6.16
CA TYR A 9 -4.88 24.78 -4.81
C TYR A 9 -3.79 25.15 -3.77
N GLU A 10 -2.62 24.52 -3.84
CA GLU A 10 -1.49 24.81 -2.95
C GLU A 10 -0.90 26.21 -3.19
N LEU A 11 -0.96 26.71 -4.42
CA LEU A 11 -0.55 28.09 -4.74
C LEU A 11 -1.53 29.15 -4.20
N ILE A 12 -2.81 28.79 -4.00
CA ILE A 12 -3.86 29.70 -3.54
C ILE A 12 -4.03 29.65 -2.02
N LYS A 13 -3.71 28.53 -1.38
CA LYS A 13 -3.90 28.34 0.06
C LYS A 13 -2.74 28.95 0.85
N ASN A 14 -3.03 29.97 1.66
CA ASN A 14 -2.06 30.65 2.54
C ASN A 14 -1.73 29.88 3.85
N GLU A 15 -2.16 28.62 3.98
CA GLU A 15 -1.85 27.79 5.14
C GLU A 15 -0.77 26.79 4.76
N PRO A 16 0.29 26.63 5.58
CA PRO A 16 1.27 25.59 5.35
C PRO A 16 0.59 24.21 5.35
N ALA A 17 0.98 23.36 4.41
CA ALA A 17 0.48 21.99 4.36
C ALA A 17 0.76 21.27 5.70
N PRO A 18 -0.17 20.43 6.20
CA PRO A 18 0.04 19.67 7.43
C PRO A 18 1.07 18.55 7.28
N TYR A 19 1.62 18.40 6.08
CA TYR A 19 2.60 17.38 5.71
C TYR A 19 3.92 18.02 5.28
N LYS A 20 5.01 17.33 5.57
CA LYS A 20 6.35 17.57 5.05
C LYS A 20 6.59 16.63 3.88
N GLN A 21 7.15 17.15 2.79
CA GLN A 21 7.59 16.37 1.64
C GLN A 21 9.07 16.60 1.40
N ASP A 22 9.84 15.52 1.41
CA ASP A 22 11.26 15.51 1.11
C ASP A 22 11.46 14.85 -0.26
N TYR A 23 11.73 15.67 -1.28
CA TYR A 23 11.99 15.25 -2.64
C TYR A 23 13.44 14.78 -2.79
N MET A 24 13.64 13.61 -3.37
CA MET A 24 14.96 13.00 -3.59
C MET A 24 15.36 13.09 -5.06
N ASP A 25 16.68 13.08 -5.32
CA ASP A 25 17.23 13.23 -6.67
C ASP A 25 16.91 12.04 -7.60
N ASP A 26 16.51 10.90 -7.03
CA ASP A 26 16.08 9.70 -7.74
C ASP A 26 14.58 9.70 -8.11
N GLY A 27 13.88 10.81 -7.83
CA GLY A 27 12.47 11.00 -8.15
C GLY A 27 11.49 10.51 -7.08
N TRP A 28 11.99 9.96 -5.96
CA TRP A 28 11.14 9.58 -4.84
C TRP A 28 10.79 10.79 -3.96
N VAL A 29 9.63 10.70 -3.28
CA VAL A 29 9.17 11.73 -2.34
C VAL A 29 8.79 11.05 -1.03
N ALA A 30 9.52 11.34 0.04
CA ALA A 30 9.12 10.94 1.38
C ALA A 30 8.07 11.93 1.89
N SER A 31 6.95 11.42 2.40
CA SER A 31 5.88 12.23 2.98
C SER A 31 5.67 11.86 4.44
N SER A 32 5.43 12.84 5.30
CA SER A 32 5.08 12.63 6.72
C SER A 32 4.24 13.79 7.24
N TYR A 33 3.36 13.56 8.21
CA TYR A 33 2.66 14.65 8.88
C TYR A 33 3.54 15.35 9.90
N LEU A 34 3.39 16.67 10.03
CA LEU A 34 4.09 17.46 11.05
C LEU A 34 3.62 17.09 12.47
N VAL A 35 2.32 16.80 12.61
CA VAL A 35 1.70 16.27 13.82
C VAL A 35 0.90 15.02 13.42
N PRO A 36 1.45 13.81 13.64
CA PRO A 36 0.75 12.57 13.32
C PRO A 36 -0.55 12.42 14.11
N ASP A 37 -1.61 11.96 13.44
CA ASP A 37 -2.84 11.47 14.06
C ASP A 37 -3.27 10.21 13.31
N SER A 38 -2.91 9.06 13.86
CA SER A 38 -3.18 7.75 13.29
C SER A 38 -4.67 7.40 13.14
N ASN A 39 -5.59 8.27 13.58
CA ASN A 39 -7.03 8.13 13.38
C ASN A 39 -7.60 9.08 12.31
N LEU A 40 -6.80 10.00 11.78
CA LEU A 40 -7.23 11.07 10.89
C LEU A 40 -8.02 10.56 9.67
N ALA A 41 -7.55 9.49 9.05
CA ALA A 41 -8.17 8.92 7.85
C ALA A 41 -9.44 8.11 8.15
N LEU A 42 -9.61 7.59 9.37
CA LEU A 42 -10.63 6.58 9.71
C LEU A 42 -12.05 7.04 9.38
N LYS A 43 -12.40 8.30 9.67
CA LYS A 43 -13.73 8.84 9.40
C LYS A 43 -14.06 8.82 7.89
N ASN A 44 -13.10 9.23 7.07
CA ASN A 44 -13.27 9.30 5.63
C ASN A 44 -13.35 7.89 5.01
N TYR A 45 -12.49 6.97 5.46
CA TYR A 45 -12.52 5.58 4.99
C TYR A 45 -13.80 4.85 5.40
N ARG A 46 -14.32 5.10 6.61
CA ARG A 46 -15.59 4.52 7.06
C ARG A 46 -16.74 4.92 6.14
N LEU A 47 -16.81 6.20 5.78
CA LEU A 47 -17.82 6.69 4.85
C LEU A 47 -17.64 6.09 3.46
N LYS A 48 -16.40 6.01 2.95
CA LYS A 48 -16.10 5.41 1.64
C LYS A 48 -16.53 3.95 1.59
N PHE A 49 -16.10 3.12 2.55
CA PHE A 49 -16.41 1.69 2.59
C PHE A 49 -17.88 1.39 2.84
N SER A 50 -18.60 2.25 3.58
CA SER A 50 -20.06 2.12 3.72
C SER A 50 -20.84 2.29 2.41
N ARG A 51 -20.24 2.95 1.42
CA ARG A 51 -20.87 3.29 0.13
C ARG A 51 -20.28 2.50 -1.04
N HIS A 52 -19.04 2.04 -0.92
CA HIS A 52 -18.30 1.38 -1.98
C HIS A 52 -17.63 0.16 -1.38
N LYS A 53 -18.16 -1.01 -1.73
CA LYS A 53 -17.56 -2.29 -1.37
C LYS A 53 -16.64 -2.76 -2.49
N VAL A 54 -15.66 -3.57 -2.13
CA VAL A 54 -14.85 -4.33 -3.08
C VAL A 54 -15.79 -5.19 -3.92
N ALA A 55 -15.72 -5.03 -5.23
CA ALA A 55 -16.48 -5.84 -6.17
C ALA A 55 -15.70 -7.12 -6.50
N GLU A 56 -16.32 -8.28 -6.30
CA GLU A 56 -15.69 -9.59 -6.55
C GLU A 56 -15.19 -9.71 -8.00
N GLU A 57 -15.94 -9.20 -8.98
CA GLU A 57 -15.54 -9.17 -10.38
C GLU A 57 -14.22 -8.41 -10.60
N GLN A 58 -14.00 -7.30 -9.88
CA GLN A 58 -12.76 -6.53 -9.98
C GLN A 58 -11.57 -7.30 -9.38
N ILE A 59 -11.79 -8.01 -8.27
CA ILE A 59 -10.78 -8.89 -7.69
C ILE A 59 -10.43 -10.01 -8.67
N ASN A 60 -11.42 -10.69 -9.24
CA ASN A 60 -11.20 -11.78 -10.20
C ASN A 60 -10.48 -11.28 -11.45
N SER A 61 -10.83 -10.10 -11.95
CA SER A 61 -10.16 -9.47 -13.09
C SER A 61 -8.70 -9.14 -12.77
N LEU A 62 -8.43 -8.57 -11.59
CA LEU A 62 -7.08 -8.26 -11.13
C LEU A 62 -6.23 -9.52 -11.00
N THR A 63 -6.70 -10.54 -10.27
CA THR A 63 -5.94 -11.77 -10.05
C THR A 63 -5.67 -12.52 -11.36
N THR A 64 -6.65 -12.57 -12.27
CA THR A 64 -6.47 -13.11 -13.63
C THR A 64 -5.36 -12.37 -14.37
N LYS A 65 -5.38 -11.03 -14.36
CA LYS A 65 -4.36 -10.23 -15.04
C LYS A 65 -2.96 -10.45 -14.45
N LEU A 66 -2.84 -10.56 -13.12
CA LEU A 66 -1.57 -10.83 -12.45
C LEU A 66 -1.02 -12.21 -12.84
N CYS A 67 -1.89 -13.24 -12.92
CA CYS A 67 -1.49 -14.56 -13.42
C CYS A 67 -1.11 -14.57 -14.90
N GLU A 68 -1.80 -13.79 -15.74
CA GLU A 68 -1.40 -13.62 -17.15
C GLU A 68 -0.02 -12.98 -17.27
N ILE A 69 0.28 -11.97 -16.46
CA ILE A 69 1.59 -11.34 -16.40
C ILE A 69 2.64 -12.36 -15.94
N SER A 70 2.34 -13.13 -14.90
CA SER A 70 3.29 -14.09 -14.34
C SER A 70 3.59 -15.28 -15.27
N SER A 71 2.60 -15.70 -16.07
CA SER A 71 2.77 -16.74 -17.08
C SER A 71 3.79 -16.40 -18.18
N ARG A 72 4.16 -15.11 -18.31
CA ARG A 72 5.18 -14.62 -19.25
C ARG A 72 6.58 -14.59 -18.65
N GLY A 73 6.78 -15.22 -17.49
CA GLY A 73 8.06 -15.23 -16.77
C GLY A 73 8.33 -13.96 -15.97
N VAL A 74 7.32 -13.11 -15.74
CA VAL A 74 7.45 -11.92 -14.89
C VAL A 74 7.12 -12.29 -13.46
N GLN A 75 8.03 -12.04 -12.53
CA GLN A 75 7.73 -12.25 -11.13
C GLN A 75 6.83 -11.14 -10.58
N VAL A 76 5.73 -11.53 -9.94
CA VAL A 76 4.76 -10.62 -9.33
C VAL A 76 4.83 -10.78 -7.81
N VAL A 77 5.13 -9.68 -7.12
CA VAL A 77 5.12 -9.61 -5.66
C VAL A 77 3.88 -8.84 -5.23
N CYS A 78 2.99 -9.51 -4.51
CA CYS A 78 1.78 -8.95 -3.93
C CYS A 78 1.95 -8.81 -2.43
N PHE A 79 1.37 -7.77 -1.84
CA PHE A 79 1.27 -7.62 -0.40
C PHE A 79 0.13 -6.67 -0.07
N ARG A 80 -0.38 -6.78 1.16
CA ARG A 80 -1.27 -5.77 1.74
C ARG A 80 -0.43 -4.79 2.54
N PRO A 81 -0.49 -3.48 2.25
CA PRO A 81 0.29 -2.49 3.00
C PRO A 81 -0.03 -2.54 4.51
N PRO A 82 1.00 -2.46 5.38
CA PRO A 82 0.80 -2.32 6.82
C PRO A 82 0.03 -1.06 7.17
N THR A 83 -0.78 -1.12 8.21
CA THR A 83 -1.58 0.02 8.69
C THR A 83 -1.87 -0.09 10.19
N THR A 84 -2.62 0.85 10.76
CA THR A 84 -3.03 0.77 12.17
C THR A 84 -4.07 -0.33 12.37
N HIS A 85 -4.11 -0.90 13.57
CA HIS A 85 -5.13 -1.88 13.93
C HIS A 85 -6.57 -1.36 13.71
N GLN A 86 -6.83 -0.09 13.99
CA GLN A 86 -8.13 0.53 13.76
C GLN A 86 -8.51 0.57 12.27
N MET A 87 -7.56 0.89 11.38
CA MET A 87 -7.81 0.89 9.95
C MET A 87 -7.95 -0.54 9.42
N ARG A 88 -7.11 -1.46 9.86
CA ARG A 88 -7.20 -2.88 9.49
C ARG A 88 -8.59 -3.43 9.79
N ASN A 89 -9.08 -3.23 11.00
CA ASN A 89 -10.43 -3.62 11.39
C ASN A 89 -11.51 -2.96 10.53
N LEU A 90 -11.32 -1.69 10.15
CA LEU A 90 -12.28 -0.97 9.32
C LEU A 90 -12.33 -1.54 7.89
N GLU A 91 -11.18 -1.83 7.31
CA GLU A 91 -11.05 -2.50 6.01
C GLU A 91 -11.71 -3.88 6.04
N ASP A 92 -11.35 -4.72 7.02
CA ASP A 92 -11.82 -6.11 7.11
C ASP A 92 -13.34 -6.18 7.37
N SER A 93 -13.90 -5.23 8.12
CA SER A 93 -15.32 -5.26 8.50
C SER A 93 -16.26 -4.56 7.52
N LEU A 94 -15.84 -3.48 6.86
CA LEU A 94 -16.74 -2.65 6.05
C LEU A 94 -16.47 -2.70 4.56
N SER A 95 -15.22 -2.85 4.13
CA SER A 95 -14.87 -2.72 2.71
C SER A 95 -15.34 -3.91 1.88
N GLY A 96 -15.54 -5.08 2.52
CA GLY A 96 -15.77 -6.35 1.80
C GLY A 96 -14.49 -6.96 1.22
N TYR A 97 -13.31 -6.47 1.62
CA TYR A 97 -12.02 -7.06 1.29
C TYR A 97 -11.87 -8.44 1.95
N ASP A 98 -11.64 -9.47 1.13
CA ASP A 98 -11.39 -10.85 1.58
C ASP A 98 -10.00 -11.29 1.11
N GLU A 99 -9.02 -11.12 1.99
CA GLU A 99 -7.63 -11.48 1.71
C GLU A 99 -7.44 -12.97 1.42
N ILE A 100 -8.21 -13.82 2.10
CA ILE A 100 -8.07 -15.27 1.98
C ILE A 100 -8.47 -15.69 0.56
N THR A 101 -9.59 -15.15 0.07
CA THR A 101 -10.04 -15.40 -1.31
C THR A 101 -9.06 -14.83 -2.33
N ILE A 102 -8.53 -13.62 -2.10
CA ILE A 102 -7.53 -13.01 -3.00
C ILE A 102 -6.27 -13.89 -3.08
N LYS A 103 -5.71 -14.29 -1.93
CA LYS A 103 -4.54 -15.18 -1.87
C LYS A 103 -4.79 -16.51 -2.57
N LYS A 104 -5.97 -17.10 -2.38
CA LYS A 104 -6.38 -18.34 -3.05
C LYS A 104 -6.48 -18.17 -4.57
N ASN A 105 -6.92 -17.00 -5.05
CA ASN A 105 -7.03 -16.71 -6.48
C ASN A 105 -5.67 -16.45 -7.14
N LEU A 106 -4.61 -16.18 -6.36
CA LEU A 106 -3.24 -15.94 -6.85
C LEU A 106 -2.38 -17.22 -6.90
N GLN A 107 -2.99 -18.39 -7.10
CA GLN A 107 -2.31 -19.69 -7.20
C GLN A 107 -1.71 -19.95 -8.60
N CYS A 108 -0.86 -19.05 -9.09
CA CYS A 108 -0.17 -19.20 -10.37
C CYS A 108 1.35 -19.06 -10.19
N SER A 109 2.11 -19.70 -11.08
CA SER A 109 3.57 -19.67 -11.01
C SER A 109 4.09 -18.23 -11.05
N PHE A 110 5.16 -17.94 -10.30
CA PHE A 110 5.81 -16.63 -10.20
C PHE A 110 4.99 -15.50 -9.55
N VAL A 111 3.84 -15.80 -8.93
CA VAL A 111 3.17 -14.86 -8.02
C VAL A 111 3.50 -15.23 -6.58
N VAL A 112 3.95 -14.25 -5.80
CA VAL A 112 4.30 -14.42 -4.39
C VAL A 112 3.53 -13.40 -3.56
N TRP A 113 2.93 -13.86 -2.48
CA TRP A 113 2.34 -12.98 -1.48
C TRP A 113 3.29 -12.79 -0.29
N LEU A 114 3.56 -11.54 0.08
CA LEU A 114 4.34 -11.19 1.28
C LEU A 114 3.42 -10.74 2.40
N ASP A 115 3.63 -11.32 3.56
CA ASP A 115 2.92 -10.98 4.78
C ASP A 115 3.78 -10.08 5.66
N PHE A 116 3.21 -8.97 6.08
CA PHE A 116 3.83 -8.00 6.98
C PHE A 116 2.95 -7.85 8.22
N LYS A 117 3.58 -7.74 9.40
CA LYS A 117 2.85 -7.50 10.65
C LYS A 117 2.61 -6.01 10.80
N ASP A 118 1.35 -5.60 10.93
CA ASP A 118 0.97 -4.19 11.15
C ASP A 118 1.75 -3.54 12.30
N SER A 119 1.97 -4.28 13.39
CA SER A 119 2.71 -3.82 14.58
C SER A 119 4.16 -3.43 14.34
N ASP A 120 4.73 -3.82 13.20
CA ASP A 120 6.12 -3.55 12.86
C ASP A 120 6.30 -2.19 12.15
N PHE A 121 5.19 -1.47 11.88
CA PHE A 121 5.16 -0.25 11.10
C PHE A 121 4.27 0.83 11.74
N GLU A 122 4.61 2.08 11.48
CA GLU A 122 3.90 3.25 11.97
C GLU A 122 3.20 3.97 10.82
N SER A 123 1.97 4.41 11.08
CA SER A 123 1.18 5.21 10.15
C SER A 123 0.83 6.55 10.74
N TYR A 124 1.07 7.61 9.98
CA TYR A 124 0.88 8.98 10.45
C TYR A 124 -0.57 9.47 10.40
N ASP A 125 -1.44 8.83 9.59
CA ASP A 125 -2.86 9.18 9.44
C ASP A 125 -3.82 7.98 9.58
N GLY A 126 -3.25 6.78 9.80
CA GLY A 126 -3.98 5.52 9.83
C GLY A 126 -4.15 4.84 8.47
N SER A 127 -3.60 5.38 7.38
CA SER A 127 -3.61 4.73 6.06
C SER A 127 -2.25 4.75 5.36
N HIS A 128 -1.40 5.73 5.66
CA HIS A 128 -0.10 5.93 5.03
C HIS A 128 1.01 5.76 6.07
N LEU A 129 2.08 5.06 5.70
CA LEU A 129 3.25 4.87 6.55
C LEU A 129 4.05 6.16 6.69
N ASP A 130 4.69 6.35 7.85
CA ASP A 130 5.73 7.37 7.98
C ASP A 130 6.98 7.03 7.14
N GLU A 131 7.89 8.00 7.00
CA GLU A 131 9.11 7.81 6.21
C GLU A 131 9.92 6.59 6.68
N LYS A 132 10.08 6.42 7.99
CA LYS A 132 10.93 5.37 8.57
C LYS A 132 10.35 3.99 8.26
N SER A 133 9.05 3.82 8.45
CA SER A 133 8.31 2.59 8.20
C SER A 133 8.15 2.30 6.72
N ALA A 134 7.93 3.31 5.88
CA ALA A 134 7.94 3.14 4.42
C ALA A 134 9.30 2.62 3.93
N ARG A 135 10.40 3.23 4.36
CA ARG A 135 11.76 2.77 4.01
C ARG A 135 12.07 1.38 4.56
N LYS A 136 11.57 1.06 5.77
CA LYS A 136 11.69 -0.29 6.34
C LYS A 136 10.97 -1.31 5.46
N LEU A 137 9.72 -1.05 5.10
CA LEU A 137 8.92 -1.92 4.22
C LEU A 137 9.62 -2.15 2.89
N SER A 138 10.12 -1.08 2.25
CA SER A 138 10.85 -1.19 0.98
C SER A 138 12.10 -2.07 1.09
N ARG A 139 12.86 -1.97 2.18
CA ARG A 139 14.02 -2.85 2.41
C ARG A 139 13.59 -4.30 2.61
N GLU A 140 12.58 -4.55 3.43
CA GLU A 140 12.08 -5.91 3.66
C GLU A 140 11.57 -6.55 2.37
N ILE A 141 10.84 -5.81 1.53
CA ILE A 141 10.45 -6.29 0.19
C ILE A 141 11.70 -6.59 -0.66
N GLY A 142 12.67 -5.68 -0.69
CA GLY A 142 13.91 -5.84 -1.46
C GLY A 142 14.74 -7.05 -1.01
N ASP A 143 14.86 -7.28 0.30
CA ASP A 143 15.55 -8.43 0.87
C ASP A 143 14.87 -9.73 0.48
N GLN A 144 13.55 -9.77 0.48
CA GLN A 144 12.78 -10.93 0.07
C GLN A 144 12.91 -11.20 -1.44
N ILE A 145 12.92 -10.16 -2.28
CA ILE A 145 13.23 -10.28 -3.72
C ILE A 145 14.63 -10.85 -3.94
N ASN A 146 15.64 -10.31 -3.24
CA ASN A 146 17.03 -10.73 -3.38
C ASN A 146 17.32 -12.13 -2.85
N ALA A 147 16.63 -12.55 -1.78
CA ALA A 147 16.76 -13.90 -1.21
C ALA A 147 16.30 -15.01 -2.18
N GLY A 148 15.69 -14.63 -3.31
CA GLY A 148 15.26 -15.55 -4.35
C GLY A 148 13.99 -16.25 -3.92
N PHE A 149 12.84 -15.71 -4.34
CA PHE A 149 11.57 -16.42 -4.21
C PHE A 149 11.47 -17.57 -5.22
N LEU A 150 12.27 -18.60 -5.02
CA LEU A 150 12.34 -19.78 -5.86
C LEU A 150 12.18 -21.01 -4.97
N PRO A 151 11.08 -21.77 -5.05
CA PRO A 151 11.24 -23.13 -5.50
C PRO A 151 11.61 -23.03 -6.98
N LEU A 152 12.90 -23.20 -7.28
CA LEU A 152 13.32 -23.59 -8.62
C LEU A 152 12.45 -24.77 -9.01
N LEU A 153 11.78 -24.65 -10.16
CA LEU A 153 11.10 -25.75 -10.82
C LEU A 153 12.09 -26.92 -10.90
N ASN A 154 11.82 -28.00 -10.16
CA ASN A 154 12.39 -29.32 -10.44
C ASN A 154 11.63 -29.94 -11.60
#